data_AF-A0A9P8PAC3-F1
#
_entry.id   AF-A0A9P8PAC3-F1
#
_cell.length_a   1.000
_cell.length_b   1.000
_cell.length_c   1.000
_cell.angle_alpha   90.00
_cell.angle_beta   90.00
_cell.angle_gamma   90.00
#
_symmetry.space_group_name_H-M   'P 1'
#
loop_
_entity.id
_entity.type
_entity.pdbx_description
1 polymer ?
#
loop_
_entity_poly.entity_id
_entity_poly.type
_entity_poly.pdbx_seq_one_letter_code
_entity_poly.pdbx_strand_id
1 'polypeptide(L)'
;MYPAVNISYCVKCKWMLRAAWYQQEILQTFSSKAIDENETTLTVNSVTLSPSLVAGTFKVAVKKSESDDWTVIWDRVVDEGFPDSKILKQRIRDHLYPELKLSHIDKPNKNGGRLQTNHHEEQKDDPELCTDCKTWEY
;
A
#
# COMPACT_ATOMS: atom_id res chain seq x y z
N MET A 1 11.93 -14.23 4.18
CA MET A 1 12.35 -13.15 5.10
C MET A 1 11.12 -12.33 5.46
N TYR A 2 10.76 -12.28 6.73
CA TYR A 2 9.55 -11.62 7.25
C TYR A 2 9.94 -10.57 8.29
N PRO A 3 9.19 -9.47 8.47
CA PRO A 3 7.91 -9.14 7.82
C PRO A 3 8.01 -8.88 6.31
N ALA A 4 6.95 -9.21 5.58
CA ALA A 4 6.86 -9.09 4.12
C ALA A 4 5.62 -8.31 3.71
N VAL A 5 5.74 -7.53 2.62
CA VAL A 5 4.62 -6.81 2.00
C VAL A 5 4.46 -7.28 0.55
N ASN A 6 3.22 -7.50 0.11
CA ASN A 6 2.88 -7.79 -1.26
C ASN A 6 2.03 -6.65 -1.84
N ILE A 7 2.42 -6.13 -3.00
CA ILE A 7 1.62 -5.18 -3.78
C ILE A 7 1.17 -5.88 -5.05
N SER A 8 -0.08 -6.30 -5.06
CA SER A 8 -0.72 -6.89 -6.23
C SER A 8 -1.31 -5.79 -7.11
N TYR A 9 -0.95 -5.75 -8.40
CA TYR A 9 -1.37 -4.67 -9.30
C TYR A 9 -1.83 -5.19 -10.66
N CYS A 10 -2.80 -4.52 -11.27
CA CYS A 10 -3.27 -4.85 -12.60
C CYS A 10 -2.22 -4.46 -13.66
N VAL A 11 -1.77 -5.45 -14.45
CA VAL A 11 -0.86 -5.18 -15.57
C VAL A 11 -1.52 -4.40 -16.70
N LYS A 12 -2.85 -4.54 -16.85
CA LYS A 12 -3.62 -3.88 -17.91
C LYS A 12 -3.82 -2.38 -17.68
N CYS A 13 -4.07 -1.99 -16.44
CA CYS A 13 -4.25 -0.59 -16.05
C CYS A 13 -2.89 0.20 -16.00
N LYS A 14 -1.74 -0.41 -16.41
CA LYS A 14 -0.39 0.19 -16.41
C LYS A 14 0.08 0.74 -15.05
N TRP A 15 -0.40 0.16 -13.95
CA TRP A 15 -0.09 0.64 -12.59
C TRP A 15 1.24 0.14 -12.01
N MET A 16 2.08 -0.53 -12.80
CA MET A 16 3.40 -1.02 -12.35
C MET A 16 4.24 0.10 -11.73
N LEU A 17 4.32 1.27 -12.38
CA LEU A 17 5.12 2.39 -11.88
C LEU A 17 4.60 2.92 -10.54
N ARG A 18 3.27 2.98 -10.38
CA ARG A 18 2.64 3.36 -9.12
C ARG A 18 2.95 2.33 -8.03
N ALA A 19 2.84 1.04 -8.33
CA ALA A 19 3.18 -0.04 -7.39
C ALA A 19 4.66 0.00 -6.97
N ALA A 20 5.57 0.23 -7.92
CA ALA A 20 7.00 0.38 -7.65
C ALA A 20 7.31 1.60 -6.78
N TRP A 21 6.61 2.72 -6.98
CA TRP A 21 6.76 3.89 -6.11
C TRP A 21 6.36 3.59 -4.66
N TYR A 22 5.24 2.90 -4.42
CA TYR A 22 4.88 2.49 -3.06
C TYR A 22 5.90 1.52 -2.45
N GLN A 23 6.44 0.60 -3.25
CA GLN A 23 7.52 -0.28 -2.79
C GLN A 23 8.73 0.52 -2.30
N GLN A 24 9.14 1.54 -3.05
CA GLN A 24 10.26 2.42 -2.66
C GLN A 24 9.93 3.18 -1.37
N GLU A 25 8.74 3.76 -1.26
CA GLU A 25 8.29 4.47 -0.05
C GLU A 25 8.35 3.58 1.21
N ILE A 26 7.90 2.33 1.09
CA ILE A 26 7.89 1.34 2.17
C ILE A 26 9.33 1.00 2.57
N LEU A 27 10.17 0.61 1.61
CA LEU A 27 11.56 0.22 1.87
C LEU A 27 12.38 1.38 2.44
N GLN A 28 12.18 2.61 1.95
CA GLN A 28 12.86 3.79 2.50
C GLN A 28 12.45 4.07 3.95
N THR A 29 11.18 3.80 4.31
CA THR A 29 10.69 4.08 5.67
C THR A 29 11.09 2.98 6.67
N PHE A 30 11.12 1.72 6.26
CA PHE A 30 11.28 0.55 7.13
C PHE A 30 12.61 -0.21 6.93
N SER A 31 13.63 0.41 6.32
CA SER A 31 14.90 -0.27 6.02
C SER A 31 15.81 -0.46 7.24
N SER A 32 15.89 0.51 8.16
CA SER A 32 16.74 0.45 9.36
C SER A 32 16.43 1.60 10.32
N LYS A 33 15.15 1.81 10.64
CA LYS A 33 14.75 2.89 11.54
C LYS A 33 14.57 2.36 12.96
N ALA A 34 15.54 2.63 13.83
CA ALA A 34 15.33 2.58 15.28
C ALA A 34 14.24 3.61 15.62
N ILE A 35 13.22 3.16 16.34
CA ILE A 35 11.98 3.93 16.53
C ILE A 35 11.91 4.49 17.96
N ASP A 36 12.69 3.95 18.88
CA ASP A 36 12.79 4.39 20.27
C ASP A 36 14.25 4.35 20.77
N GLU A 37 14.47 4.93 21.95
CA GLU A 37 15.73 4.92 22.70
C GLU A 37 16.18 3.53 23.15
N ASN A 38 15.29 2.53 23.05
CA ASN A 38 15.56 1.13 23.38
C ASN A 38 16.00 0.30 22.15
N GLU A 39 16.29 0.97 21.03
CA GLU A 39 16.77 0.36 19.78
C GLU A 39 15.78 -0.59 19.11
N THR A 40 14.48 -0.48 19.44
CA THR A 40 13.44 -1.26 18.75
C THR A 40 13.42 -0.83 17.29
N THR A 41 13.66 -1.78 16.39
CA THR A 41 13.72 -1.50 14.94
C THR A 41 12.48 -2.08 14.25
N LEU A 42 11.73 -1.22 13.56
CA LEU A 42 10.63 -1.65 12.69
C LEU A 42 11.23 -1.91 11.31
N THR A 43 11.29 -3.18 10.93
CA THR A 43 11.79 -3.57 9.62
C THR A 43 10.73 -4.21 8.75
N VAL A 44 10.76 -3.87 7.47
CA VAL A 44 10.10 -4.64 6.41
C VAL A 44 11.21 -5.26 5.57
N ASN A 45 11.30 -6.58 5.64
CA ASN A 45 12.43 -7.32 5.08
C ASN A 45 12.25 -7.62 3.60
N SER A 46 11.01 -7.62 3.11
CA SER A 46 10.74 -7.76 1.69
C SER A 46 9.47 -7.03 1.27
N VAL A 47 9.51 -6.45 0.08
CA VAL A 47 8.33 -5.90 -0.59
C VAL A 47 8.29 -6.47 -2.00
N THR A 48 7.25 -7.22 -2.33
CA THR A 48 7.10 -7.90 -3.61
C THR A 48 6.04 -7.22 -4.46
N LEU A 49 6.31 -7.06 -5.76
CA LEU A 49 5.33 -6.63 -6.74
C LEU A 49 4.74 -7.86 -7.43
N SER A 50 3.44 -8.07 -7.31
CA SER A 50 2.73 -9.21 -7.90
C SER A 50 1.83 -8.74 -9.05
N PRO A 51 2.20 -9.06 -10.30
CA PRO A 51 1.34 -8.78 -11.45
C PRO A 51 0.02 -9.56 -11.34
N SER A 52 -1.10 -8.91 -11.62
CA SER A 52 -2.43 -9.51 -11.69
C SER A 52 -3.06 -9.27 -13.06
N LEU A 53 -3.69 -10.31 -13.62
CA LEU A 53 -4.48 -10.23 -14.84
C LEU A 53 -5.93 -9.77 -14.58
N VAL A 54 -6.35 -9.74 -13.32
CA VAL A 54 -7.68 -9.25 -12.91
C VAL A 54 -7.70 -7.72 -13.03
N ALA A 55 -8.64 -7.23 -13.84
CA ALA A 55 -8.82 -5.81 -14.11
C ALA A 55 -9.00 -5.02 -12.80
N GLY A 56 -8.35 -3.86 -12.69
CA GLY A 56 -8.51 -3.00 -11.52
C GLY A 56 -7.91 -3.50 -10.21
N THR A 57 -7.17 -4.62 -10.23
CA THR A 57 -6.45 -5.08 -9.02
C THR A 57 -5.47 -4.02 -8.56
N PHE A 58 -5.63 -3.56 -7.33
CA PHE A 58 -4.58 -2.91 -6.58
C PHE A 58 -4.78 -3.21 -5.10
N LYS A 59 -4.00 -4.17 -4.59
CA LYS A 59 -4.10 -4.63 -3.20
C LYS A 59 -2.74 -4.59 -2.54
N VAL A 60 -2.70 -4.18 -1.28
CA VAL A 60 -1.50 -4.26 -0.45
C VAL A 60 -1.79 -5.22 0.70
N ALA A 61 -0.97 -6.25 0.83
CA ALA A 61 -1.06 -7.23 1.89
C ALA A 61 0.23 -7.32 2.68
N VAL A 62 0.13 -7.66 3.97
CA VAL A 62 1.27 -7.82 4.87
C VAL A 62 1.27 -9.21 5.48
N LYS A 63 2.45 -9.73 5.77
CA LYS A 63 2.67 -10.99 6.46
C LYS A 63 3.80 -10.82 7.47
N LYS A 64 3.51 -11.06 8.75
CA LYS A 64 4.43 -10.73 9.86
C LYS A 64 5.45 -11.83 10.13
N SER A 65 5.03 -13.09 10.11
CA SER A 65 5.90 -14.26 10.27
C SER A 65 5.59 -15.32 9.22
N GLU A 66 6.40 -16.38 9.14
CA GLU A 66 6.21 -17.46 8.17
C GLU A 66 4.92 -18.24 8.34
N SER A 67 4.48 -18.43 9.59
CA SER A 67 3.26 -19.15 9.94
C SER A 67 1.97 -18.34 9.75
N ASP A 68 2.06 -17.02 9.56
CA ASP A 68 0.88 -16.17 9.44
C ASP A 68 0.28 -16.19 8.03
N ASP A 69 -1.01 -15.88 7.91
CA ASP A 69 -1.65 -15.63 6.63
C ASP A 69 -1.40 -14.20 6.15
N TRP A 70 -1.54 -13.99 4.82
CA TRP A 70 -1.51 -12.64 4.25
C TRP A 70 -2.74 -11.85 4.70
N THR A 71 -2.51 -10.70 5.31
CA THR A 71 -3.57 -9.77 5.70
C THR A 71 -3.62 -8.61 4.72
N VAL A 72 -4.74 -8.41 4.04
CA VAL A 72 -4.95 -7.26 3.15
C VAL A 72 -5.16 -6.01 4.00
N ILE A 73 -4.28 -5.02 3.82
CA ILE A 73 -4.32 -3.74 4.54
C ILE A 73 -4.82 -2.60 3.67
N TRP A 74 -4.89 -2.81 2.35
CA TRP A 74 -5.50 -1.90 1.40
C TRP A 74 -6.04 -2.67 0.20
N ASP A 75 -7.25 -2.35 -0.22
CA ASP A 75 -7.86 -2.84 -1.46
C ASP A 75 -8.52 -1.65 -2.19
N ARG A 76 -8.09 -1.34 -3.41
CA ARG A 76 -8.62 -0.20 -4.18
C ARG A 76 -10.15 -0.21 -4.30
N VAL A 77 -10.76 -1.39 -4.40
CA VAL A 77 -12.21 -1.52 -4.53
C VAL A 77 -12.91 -1.21 -3.20
N VAL A 78 -12.37 -1.71 -2.09
CA VAL A 78 -12.97 -1.57 -0.75
C VAL A 78 -12.66 -0.21 -0.12
N ASP A 79 -11.43 0.26 -0.26
CA ASP A 79 -10.94 1.53 0.28
C ASP A 79 -11.15 2.72 -0.68
N GLU A 80 -11.81 2.50 -1.81
CA GLU A 80 -12.18 3.50 -2.83
C GLU A 80 -10.98 4.32 -3.34
N GLY A 81 -10.06 3.66 -4.06
CA GLY A 81 -8.95 4.30 -4.76
C GLY A 81 -7.57 3.91 -4.23
N PHE A 82 -6.59 4.79 -4.45
CA PHE A 82 -5.20 4.55 -4.06
C PHE A 82 -4.88 5.14 -2.69
N PRO A 83 -4.02 4.49 -1.90
CA PRO A 83 -3.68 4.99 -0.58
C PRO A 83 -2.78 6.22 -0.66
N ASP A 84 -3.00 7.19 0.21
CA ASP A 84 -1.96 8.15 0.55
C ASP A 84 -0.76 7.41 1.16
N SER A 85 0.47 7.75 0.75
CA SER A 85 1.66 6.99 1.17
C SER A 85 1.85 7.00 2.68
N LYS A 86 1.49 8.10 3.35
CA LYS A 86 1.53 8.20 4.80
C LYS A 86 0.61 7.17 5.45
N ILE A 87 -0.63 7.08 4.98
CA ILE A 87 -1.65 6.20 5.55
C ILE A 87 -1.33 4.74 5.28
N LEU A 88 -0.79 4.43 4.09
CA LEU A 88 -0.30 3.09 3.82
C LEU A 88 0.77 2.67 4.83
N LYS A 89 1.74 3.56 5.10
CA LYS A 89 2.82 3.30 6.06
C LYS A 89 2.29 3.19 7.50
N GLN A 90 1.27 3.98 7.86
CA GLN A 90 0.58 3.82 9.15
C GLN A 90 -0.05 2.44 9.27
N ARG A 91 -0.87 2.01 8.29
CA ARG A 91 -1.53 0.70 8.31
C ARG A 91 -0.53 -0.45 8.37
N ILE A 92 0.57 -0.39 7.62
CA ILE A 92 1.66 -1.39 7.70
C ILE A 92 2.18 -1.49 9.13
N ARG A 93 2.50 -0.35 9.75
CA ARG A 93 3.05 -0.32 11.10
C ARG A 93 2.04 -0.77 12.15
N ASP A 94 0.78 -0.35 12.05
CA ASP A 94 -0.28 -0.76 12.97
C ASP A 94 -0.47 -2.29 12.96
N HIS A 95 -0.34 -2.93 11.79
CA HIS A 95 -0.42 -4.38 11.67
C HIS A 95 0.83 -5.11 12.15
N LEU A 96 2.03 -4.62 11.84
CA LEU A 96 3.27 -5.32 12.20
C LEU A 96 3.63 -5.11 13.67
N TYR A 97 3.50 -3.87 14.17
CA TYR A 97 3.90 -3.46 15.51
C TYR A 97 2.98 -2.34 16.04
N PRO A 98 1.79 -2.68 16.56
CA PRO A 98 0.77 -1.71 16.97
C PRO A 98 1.21 -0.76 18.09
N GLU A 99 2.15 -1.19 18.92
CA GLU A 99 2.65 -0.42 20.07
C GLU A 99 3.66 0.68 19.68
N LEU A 100 4.20 0.63 18.46
CA LEU A 100 5.26 1.54 18.03
C LEU A 100 4.66 2.81 17.41
N LYS A 101 5.15 3.98 17.81
CA LYS A 101 4.71 5.26 17.24
C LYS A 101 5.70 5.73 16.18
N LEU A 102 5.21 6.09 14.99
CA LEU A 102 6.04 6.62 13.90
C LEU A 102 5.99 8.14 13.86
N SER A 103 6.17 8.82 15.00
CA SER A 103 6.28 10.29 15.10
C SER A 103 5.48 11.07 14.03
N HIS A 104 6.12 11.76 13.09
CA HIS A 104 5.51 12.59 12.03
C HIS A 104 4.47 11.90 11.12
N ILE A 105 4.50 10.57 11.05
CA ILE A 105 3.58 9.76 10.27
C ILE A 105 2.21 9.64 10.98
N ASP A 106 2.13 9.88 12.30
CA ASP A 106 0.88 9.69 13.08
C ASP A 106 -0.12 10.84 13.07
N LYS A 107 0.19 11.96 12.39
CA LYS A 107 -0.78 13.06 12.29
C LYS A 107 -1.97 12.65 11.41
N PRO A 108 -3.23 12.88 11.83
CA PRO A 108 -4.40 12.51 11.04
C PRO A 108 -4.39 13.21 9.67
N ASN A 109 -4.68 12.46 8.61
CA ASN A 109 -4.90 12.99 7.27
C ASN A 109 -6.38 13.36 7.13
N LYS A 110 -6.69 14.57 6.63
CA LYS A 110 -8.06 15.09 6.52
C LYS A 110 -8.92 14.38 5.46
N ASN A 111 -8.32 13.55 4.60
CA ASN A 111 -8.98 13.00 3.40
C ASN A 111 -9.31 11.49 3.49
N GLY A 112 -9.49 10.94 4.68
CA GLY A 112 -9.71 9.49 4.85
C GLY A 112 -8.54 8.62 4.36
N GLY A 113 -7.38 9.24 4.11
CA GLY A 113 -6.15 8.59 3.69
C GLY A 113 -6.05 8.15 2.23
N ARG A 114 -6.85 8.74 1.34
CA ARG A 114 -6.73 8.54 -0.12
C ARG A 114 -5.73 9.52 -0.73
N LEU A 115 -5.05 9.09 -1.80
CA LEU A 115 -4.17 9.95 -2.58
C LEU A 115 -5.02 11.03 -3.28
N GLN A 116 -4.74 12.31 -3.02
CA GLN A 116 -5.43 13.39 -3.73
C GLN A 116 -4.96 13.48 -5.18
N THR A 117 -5.90 13.58 -6.12
CA THR A 117 -5.63 14.01 -7.49
C THR A 117 -6.15 15.43 -7.65
N ASN A 118 -5.39 16.31 -8.31
CA ASN A 118 -5.76 17.72 -8.52
C ASN A 118 -6.91 17.93 -9.53
N HIS A 119 -7.68 16.89 -9.86
CA HIS A 119 -8.82 16.99 -10.76
C HIS A 119 -10.11 17.17 -9.95
N HIS A 120 -10.64 18.40 -10.00
CA HIS A 120 -12.05 18.67 -9.78
C HIS A 120 -12.86 17.95 -10.86
N GLU A 121 -13.28 16.72 -10.59
CA GLU A 121 -14.49 16.13 -11.18
C GLU A 121 -14.83 14.89 -10.35
N GLU A 122 -16.02 14.89 -9.76
CA GLU A 122 -16.62 13.79 -9.02
C GLU A 122 -16.98 12.63 -9.96
N GLN A 123 -16.00 12.04 -10.65
CA GLN A 123 -16.19 10.72 -11.22
C GLN A 123 -16.00 9.72 -10.08
N LYS A 124 -17.13 9.26 -9.53
CA LYS A 124 -17.16 8.02 -8.76
C LYS A 124 -16.69 6.92 -9.71
N ASP A 125 -15.42 6.55 -9.62
CA ASP A 125 -14.92 5.32 -10.21
C ASP A 125 -15.81 4.19 -9.68
N ASP A 126 -16.59 3.57 -10.57
CA ASP A 126 -17.32 2.36 -10.24
C ASP A 126 -16.30 1.34 -9.70
N PRO A 127 -16.44 0.89 -8.44
CA PRO A 127 -15.46 -0.01 -7.82
C PRO A 127 -15.25 -1.29 -8.65
N GLU A 128 -16.28 -1.74 -9.38
CA GLU A 128 -16.23 -2.93 -10.23
C GLU A 128 -15.64 -2.67 -11.63
N LEU A 129 -15.57 -1.42 -12.08
CA LEU A 129 -15.11 -1.05 -13.43
C LEU A 129 -13.79 -0.26 -13.41
N CYS A 130 -12.63 -0.92 -13.66
CA CYS A 130 -11.35 -0.20 -13.88
C CYS A 130 -11.44 0.56 -15.21
N THR A 131 -11.65 1.88 -15.14
CA THR A 131 -11.65 2.82 -16.27
C THR A 131 -10.30 2.85 -17.01
N ASP A 132 -9.21 2.60 -16.30
CA ASP A 132 -7.85 2.47 -16.84
C ASP A 132 -7.60 1.13 -17.54
N CYS A 133 -8.45 0.11 -17.36
CA CYS A 133 -8.30 -1.21 -17.97
C CYS A 133 -8.86 -1.26 -19.40
N LYS A 134 -8.52 -0.27 -20.23
CA LYS A 134 -8.91 -0.34 -21.64
C LYS A 134 -8.11 -1.45 -22.30
N THR A 135 -8.82 -2.44 -22.84
CA THR A 135 -8.30 -3.52 -23.67
C THR A 135 -7.59 -2.91 -24.86
N TRP A 136 -6.27 -2.80 -24.76
CA TRP A 136 -5.41 -2.54 -25.89
C TRP A 136 -5.41 -3.83 -26.73
N GLU A 137 -6.32 -3.92 -27.69
CA GLU A 137 -6.14 -4.86 -28.79
C GLU A 137 -4.89 -4.39 -29.54
N TYR A 138 -3.88 -5.25 -29.58
CA TYR A 138 -2.63 -5.03 -30.30
C TYR A 138 -2.84 -5.18 -31.81
#